data_AF-A0A6A5AQ20-F1
#
_entry.id   AF-A0A6A5AQ20-F1
#
_cell.length_a   1.000
_cell.length_b   1.000
_cell.length_c   1.000
_cell.angle_alpha   90.00
_cell.angle_beta   90.00
_cell.angle_gamma   90.00
#
_symmetry.space_group_name_H-M   'P 1'
#
loop_
_entity.id
_entity.type
_entity.pdbx_description
1 polymer ?
#
loop_
_entity_poly.entity_id
_entity_poly.type
_entity_poly.pdbx_seq_one_letter_code
_entity_poly.pdbx_strand_id
1 'polypeptide(L)'
;MPICSRDRGRRAGAADVQRIHSILVLLIVQYSAYLSLHFASVNIPVGGLLTISSPDGSQFHEYTNVTQTNFYAEFIDGDSAFITYTPPRSSLIDSLLANDAPNAFLIDKFAHGFPKADLDSQVEAICGKDDSQSAVCLKTSDAPKYQKAQAVARLRINGRSLCTGWLFGSEGHLITN
;
A
#
# COMPACT_ATOMS: atom_id res chain seq x y z
N MET A 1 75.12 2.09 -12.47
CA MET A 1 74.91 2.10 -13.94
C MET A 1 73.90 0.98 -14.27
N PRO A 2 73.02 1.10 -15.28
CA PRO A 2 71.78 1.89 -15.37
C PRO A 2 70.47 1.04 -15.37
N ILE A 3 69.37 1.64 -14.89
CA ILE A 3 68.02 1.80 -15.52
C ILE A 3 67.29 0.57 -16.10
N CYS A 4 66.06 0.25 -15.62
CA CYS A 4 64.79 0.42 -16.38
C CYS A 4 63.50 0.02 -15.61
N SER A 5 62.42 0.72 -15.97
CA SER A 5 61.07 0.82 -15.39
C SER A 5 60.10 -0.28 -15.89
N ARG A 6 59.09 -0.70 -15.09
CA ARG A 6 57.66 -0.61 -15.46
C ARG A 6 56.66 -1.01 -14.38
N ASP A 7 55.50 -0.36 -14.54
CA ASP A 7 54.36 -0.14 -13.67
C ASP A 7 53.24 -1.21 -13.83
N ARG A 8 52.41 -1.31 -12.77
CA ARG A 8 50.99 -1.71 -12.70
C ARG A 8 50.49 -3.08 -13.21
N GLY A 9 49.69 -3.72 -12.36
CA GLY A 9 48.81 -4.82 -12.79
C GLY A 9 47.92 -5.41 -11.70
N ARG A 10 47.12 -4.58 -11.00
CA ARG A 10 46.04 -5.01 -10.10
C ARG A 10 45.01 -5.80 -10.94
N ARG A 11 44.98 -7.13 -10.84
CA ARG A 11 43.89 -7.92 -11.43
C ARG A 11 42.70 -7.92 -10.49
N ALA A 12 41.68 -7.18 -10.90
CA ALA A 12 40.32 -7.34 -10.45
C ALA A 12 39.88 -8.79 -10.68
N GLY A 13 39.46 -9.47 -9.61
CA GLY A 13 38.58 -10.62 -9.73
C GLY A 13 37.21 -10.09 -10.10
N ALA A 14 36.75 -10.42 -11.31
CA ALA A 14 35.39 -10.18 -11.75
C ALA A 14 34.44 -10.98 -10.84
N ALA A 15 33.69 -10.27 -10.01
CA ALA A 15 32.47 -10.82 -9.43
C ALA A 15 31.42 -10.82 -10.54
N ASP A 16 31.06 -12.02 -10.93
CA ASP A 16 30.11 -12.39 -11.95
C ASP A 16 28.69 -11.90 -11.61
N VAL A 17 27.87 -11.80 -12.65
CA VAL A 17 26.58 -11.12 -12.80
C VAL A 17 25.56 -11.40 -11.68
N GLN A 18 25.16 -10.36 -10.95
CA GLN A 18 23.93 -10.39 -10.17
C GLN A 18 23.24 -9.02 -10.23
N ARG A 19 22.44 -8.80 -11.28
CA ARG A 19 21.47 -7.69 -11.34
C ARG A 19 20.06 -8.24 -11.52
N ILE A 20 19.50 -8.71 -10.42
CA ILE A 20 18.04 -8.83 -10.22
C ILE A 20 17.75 -8.00 -8.97
N HIS A 21 17.70 -6.67 -9.11
CA HIS A 21 17.39 -5.82 -7.97
C HIS A 21 15.89 -5.60 -7.95
N SER A 22 15.19 -6.49 -7.23
CA SER A 22 13.90 -6.09 -6.66
C SER A 22 14.11 -4.79 -5.88
N ILE A 23 13.26 -3.81 -6.10
CA ILE A 23 13.29 -2.53 -5.40
C ILE A 23 12.44 -2.70 -4.15
N LEU A 24 13.01 -2.40 -2.98
CA LEU A 24 12.30 -2.34 -1.71
C LEU A 24 12.39 -0.92 -1.16
N VAL A 25 11.23 -0.30 -0.92
CA VAL A 25 11.10 1.00 -0.27
C VAL A 25 10.31 0.83 1.01
N LEU A 26 10.81 1.38 2.11
CA LEU A 26 10.08 1.49 3.38
C LEU A 26 9.54 2.91 3.52
N LEU A 27 8.23 3.05 3.59
CA LEU A 27 7.55 4.30 3.95
C LEU A 27 7.18 4.24 5.44
N ILE A 28 7.48 5.30 6.18
CA ILE A 28 7.08 5.47 7.58
C ILE A 28 6.47 6.87 7.75
N VAL A 29 5.28 6.96 8.35
CA VAL A 29 4.60 8.20 8.73
C VAL A 29 4.19 8.07 10.19
N GLN A 30 5.04 8.57 11.09
CA GLN A 30 4.88 8.39 12.53
C GLN A 30 3.47 8.74 13.02
N TYR A 31 2.99 7.93 13.96
CA TYR A 31 1.70 8.10 14.62
C TYR A 31 0.48 7.99 13.69
N SER A 32 0.64 7.41 12.49
CA SER A 32 -0.49 7.16 11.61
C SER A 32 -1.23 5.86 11.98
N ALA A 33 -2.56 5.92 11.92
CA ALA A 33 -3.40 4.73 12.08
C ALA A 33 -3.47 3.85 10.82
N TYR A 34 -3.18 4.39 9.64
CA TYR A 34 -3.12 3.66 8.37
C TYR A 34 -2.33 4.43 7.30
N LEU A 35 -1.92 3.78 6.22
CA LEU A 35 -1.32 4.39 5.04
C LEU A 35 -2.04 3.94 3.78
N SER A 36 -2.28 4.84 2.84
CA SER A 36 -2.78 4.51 1.49
C SER A 36 -1.99 5.31 0.46
N LEU A 37 -1.32 4.61 -0.45
CA LEU A 37 -0.43 5.21 -1.44
C LEU A 37 -1.24 5.69 -2.65
N HIS A 38 -0.98 6.91 -3.10
CA HIS A 38 -1.50 7.38 -4.38
C HIS A 38 -0.49 7.11 -5.47
N PHE A 39 -0.93 6.35 -6.48
CA PHE A 39 -0.16 6.15 -7.69
C PHE A 39 -0.64 7.13 -8.76
N ALA A 40 0.27 8.02 -9.18
CA ALA A 40 0.09 8.78 -10.40
C ALA A 40 0.01 7.83 -11.61
N SER A 41 0.84 6.78 -11.62
CA SER A 41 0.80 5.72 -12.62
C SER A 41 1.36 4.40 -12.08
N VAL A 42 0.78 3.29 -12.52
CA VAL A 42 1.31 1.92 -12.38
C VAL A 42 1.30 1.27 -13.76
N ASN A 43 2.39 0.61 -14.10
CA ASN A 43 2.56 -0.16 -15.33
C ASN A 43 3.38 -1.44 -15.01
N ILE A 44 2.71 -2.43 -14.41
CA ILE A 44 3.34 -3.71 -14.07
C ILE A 44 3.15 -4.66 -15.26
N PRO A 45 4.22 -5.05 -15.96
CA PRO A 45 4.13 -5.99 -17.08
C PRO A 45 3.79 -7.41 -16.59
N VAL A 46 3.43 -8.27 -17.53
CA VAL A 46 3.30 -9.72 -17.28
C VAL A 46 4.60 -10.26 -16.67
N GLY A 47 4.48 -11.01 -15.59
CA GLY A 47 5.63 -11.58 -14.84
C GLY A 47 6.30 -10.60 -13.87
N GLY A 48 5.92 -9.32 -13.87
CA GLY A 48 6.26 -8.37 -12.82
C GLY A 48 5.27 -8.46 -11.65
N LEU A 49 5.75 -8.07 -10.47
CA LEU A 49 4.96 -8.02 -9.24
C LEU A 49 5.30 -6.76 -8.45
N LEU A 50 4.29 -5.97 -8.12
CA LEU A 50 4.37 -4.91 -7.13
C LEU A 50 3.55 -5.31 -5.91
N THR A 51 4.18 -5.33 -4.74
CA THR A 51 3.55 -5.67 -3.46
C THR A 51 3.65 -4.47 -2.52
N ILE A 52 2.54 -4.13 -1.88
CA ILE A 52 2.49 -3.18 -0.75
C ILE A 52 2.13 -3.99 0.48
N SER A 53 2.96 -4.00 1.53
CA SER A 53 2.71 -4.83 2.71
C SER A 53 2.97 -4.11 4.02
N SER A 54 2.30 -4.54 5.08
CA SER A 54 2.66 -4.19 6.45
C SER A 54 4.05 -4.76 6.81
N PRO A 55 4.79 -4.14 7.75
CA PRO A 55 6.10 -4.64 8.16
C PRO A 55 6.07 -6.03 8.81
N ASP A 56 4.95 -6.39 9.44
CA ASP A 56 4.72 -7.69 10.06
C ASP A 56 4.20 -8.75 9.08
N GLY A 57 3.91 -8.37 7.83
CA GLY A 57 3.35 -9.23 6.79
C GLY A 57 1.90 -9.67 7.01
N SER A 58 1.19 -9.11 8.00
CA SER A 58 -0.21 -9.43 8.28
C SER A 58 -1.18 -8.95 7.21
N GLN A 59 -0.81 -7.88 6.48
CA GLN A 59 -1.59 -7.30 5.40
C GLN A 59 -0.71 -7.05 4.19
N PHE A 60 -1.19 -7.40 3.00
CA PHE A 60 -0.50 -7.08 1.75
C PHE A 60 -1.47 -6.98 0.57
N HIS A 61 -1.08 -6.19 -0.42
CA HIS A 61 -1.80 -5.96 -1.67
C HIS A 61 -0.86 -6.18 -2.85
N GLU A 62 -1.30 -6.95 -3.84
CA GLU A 62 -0.49 -7.31 -5.00
C GLU A 62 -1.05 -6.75 -6.30
N TYR A 63 -0.15 -6.25 -7.13
CA TYR A 63 -0.43 -5.68 -8.45
C TYR A 63 0.43 -6.43 -9.47
N THR A 64 -0.23 -7.15 -10.38
CA THR A 64 0.42 -7.86 -11.50
C THR A 64 -0.36 -7.63 -12.78
N ASN A 65 0.34 -7.55 -13.91
CA ASN A 65 -0.24 -7.34 -15.23
C ASN A 65 -1.31 -6.23 -15.24
N VAL A 66 -0.94 -5.06 -14.69
CA VAL A 66 -1.88 -3.95 -14.48
C VAL A 66 -1.29 -2.65 -14.99
N THR A 67 -2.11 -1.91 -15.70
CA THR A 67 -1.84 -0.54 -16.12
C THR A 67 -2.98 0.33 -15.64
N GLN A 68 -2.70 1.24 -14.72
CA GLN A 68 -3.68 2.13 -14.11
C GLN A 68 -3.03 3.47 -13.77
N THR A 69 -3.83 4.53 -13.71
CA THR A 69 -3.36 5.87 -13.35
C THR A 69 -4.28 6.50 -12.32
N ASN A 70 -3.73 7.45 -11.56
CA ASN A 70 -4.45 8.35 -10.66
C ASN A 70 -5.41 7.63 -9.71
N PHE A 71 -4.88 6.72 -8.90
CA PHE A 71 -5.67 5.96 -7.94
C PHE A 71 -4.94 5.80 -6.60
N TYR A 72 -5.72 5.62 -5.53
CA TYR A 72 -5.19 5.19 -4.25
C TYR A 72 -5.19 3.66 -4.20
N ALA A 73 -4.05 3.09 -3.82
CA ALA A 73 -3.97 1.69 -3.43
C ALA A 73 -4.73 1.43 -2.13
N GLU A 74 -5.11 0.17 -1.93
CA GLU A 74 -5.73 -0.25 -0.68
C GLU A 74 -4.79 0.01 0.50
N PHE A 75 -5.38 0.33 1.65
CA PHE A 75 -4.60 0.81 2.79
C PHE A 75 -3.82 -0.32 3.47
N ILE A 76 -2.72 0.07 4.10
CA ILE A 76 -2.00 -0.72 5.10
C ILE A 76 -2.31 -0.15 6.47
N ASP A 77 -2.68 -0.99 7.44
CA ASP A 77 -2.89 -0.58 8.81
C ASP A 77 -1.55 -0.24 9.50
N GLY A 78 -1.58 0.81 10.33
CA GLY A 78 -0.40 1.32 11.02
C GLY A 78 0.33 2.43 10.27
N ASP A 79 1.57 2.67 10.71
CA ASP A 79 2.36 3.84 10.36
C ASP A 79 3.45 3.58 9.32
N SER A 80 3.54 2.33 8.84
CA SER A 80 4.66 1.87 8.04
C SER A 80 4.20 0.90 6.95
N ALA A 81 4.81 0.95 5.77
CA ALA A 81 4.54 0.03 4.67
C ALA A 81 5.81 -0.26 3.85
N PHE A 82 5.96 -1.52 3.43
CA PHE A 82 6.96 -1.92 2.44
C PHE A 82 6.35 -1.90 1.04
N ILE A 83 7.05 -1.27 0.10
CA ILE A 83 6.73 -1.27 -1.32
C ILE A 83 7.83 -2.07 -2.01
N THR A 84 7.46 -3.24 -2.52
CA THR A 84 8.40 -4.16 -3.17
C THR A 84 8.02 -4.31 -4.63
N TYR A 85 8.93 -3.98 -5.55
CA TYR A 85 8.77 -4.28 -6.97
C TYR A 85 9.77 -5.33 -7.41
N THR A 86 9.26 -6.43 -7.96
CA THR A 86 10.04 -7.48 -8.61
C THR A 86 9.77 -7.41 -10.12
N PRO A 87 10.76 -7.04 -10.94
CA PRO A 87 10.59 -7.01 -12.39
C PRO A 87 10.42 -8.43 -12.95
N PRO A 88 9.82 -8.59 -14.14
CA PRO A 88 9.80 -9.88 -14.82
C PRO A 88 11.22 -10.37 -15.08
N ARG A 89 11.40 -11.69 -15.10
CA ARG A 89 12.67 -12.29 -15.49
C ARG A 89 12.95 -11.95 -16.95
N SER A 90 13.88 -11.02 -17.17
CA SER A 90 14.29 -10.64 -18.52
C SER A 90 15.36 -11.60 -19.04
N SER A 91 15.36 -11.86 -20.35
CA SER A 91 16.51 -12.50 -20.98
C SER A 91 17.68 -11.50 -21.07
N LEU A 92 18.93 -11.96 -21.20
CA LEU A 92 20.13 -11.09 -21.22
C LEU A 92 20.08 -10.01 -22.33
N ILE A 93 19.30 -10.25 -23.39
CA ILE A 93 19.08 -9.33 -24.51
C ILE A 93 18.05 -8.24 -24.19
N ASP A 94 17.04 -8.52 -23.33
CA ASP A 94 16.05 -7.52 -22.89
C ASP A 94 16.69 -6.47 -21.96
N SER A 95 17.67 -6.87 -21.14
CA SER A 95 18.37 -5.96 -20.22
C SER A 95 19.24 -4.92 -20.92
N LEU A 96 19.70 -5.19 -22.15
CA LEU A 96 20.48 -4.24 -22.96
C LEU A 96 19.60 -3.19 -23.64
N LEU A 97 18.32 -3.50 -23.87
CA LEU A 97 17.32 -2.60 -24.44
C LEU A 97 16.54 -1.82 -23.38
N ALA A 98 16.67 -2.18 -22.10
CA ALA A 98 15.91 -1.63 -20.98
C ALA A 98 16.28 -0.20 -20.54
N ASN A 99 17.25 0.47 -21.19
CA ASN A 99 17.63 1.84 -20.83
C ASN A 99 16.47 2.85 -21.02
N ASP A 100 15.48 2.53 -21.85
CA ASP A 100 14.25 3.30 -22.06
C ASP A 100 12.99 2.59 -21.54
N ALA A 101 13.14 1.61 -20.63
CA ALA A 101 11.98 0.96 -20.05
C ALA A 101 11.14 1.99 -19.25
N PRO A 102 9.83 2.10 -19.51
CA PRO A 102 8.97 3.02 -18.76
C PRO A 102 8.96 2.67 -17.28
N ASN A 103 8.92 3.68 -16.41
CA ASN A 103 8.84 3.50 -14.96
C ASN A 103 7.69 2.54 -14.60
N ALA A 104 7.98 1.50 -13.83
CA ALA A 104 7.00 0.49 -13.43
C ALA A 104 5.87 1.10 -12.58
N PHE A 105 6.17 2.15 -11.81
CA PHE A 105 5.18 2.92 -11.06
C PHE A 105 5.72 4.30 -10.67
N LEU A 106 4.81 5.21 -10.36
CA LEU A 106 5.08 6.54 -9.79
C LEU A 106 4.11 6.79 -8.64
N ILE A 107 4.65 6.93 -7.44
CA ILE A 107 3.92 7.37 -6.25
C ILE A 107 4.22 8.85 -6.06
N ASP A 108 3.20 9.70 -6.07
CA ASP A 108 3.32 11.16 -5.90
C ASP A 108 2.76 11.65 -4.56
N LYS A 109 1.81 10.91 -3.96
CA LYS A 109 1.14 11.29 -2.72
C LYS A 109 0.84 10.07 -1.86
N PHE A 110 0.47 10.31 -0.62
CA PHE A 110 -0.10 9.30 0.28
C PHE A 110 -1.20 9.93 1.13
N ALA A 111 -2.13 9.09 1.57
CA ALA A 111 -3.09 9.39 2.61
C ALA A 111 -2.70 8.61 3.87
N HIS A 112 -3.00 9.20 5.02
CA HIS A 112 -2.66 8.59 6.29
C HIS A 112 -3.73 8.89 7.35
N GLY A 113 -3.84 8.01 8.34
CA GLY A 113 -4.73 8.21 9.47
C GLY A 113 -4.18 9.25 10.45
N PHE A 114 -5.09 9.89 11.19
CA PHE A 114 -4.70 10.67 12.36
C PHE A 114 -4.31 9.75 13.52
N PRO A 115 -3.39 10.18 14.39
CA PRO A 115 -3.14 9.53 15.66
C PRO A 115 -4.44 9.35 16.43
N LYS A 116 -4.60 8.19 17.07
CA LYS A 116 -5.80 7.86 17.84
C LYS A 116 -6.09 8.90 18.94
N ALA A 117 -5.03 9.48 19.52
CA ALA A 117 -5.12 10.53 20.54
C ALA A 117 -5.74 11.84 20.03
N ASP A 118 -5.62 12.14 18.72
CA ASP A 118 -6.18 13.35 18.14
C ASP A 118 -7.69 13.23 17.90
N LEU A 119 -8.21 12.01 17.74
CA LEU A 119 -9.63 11.74 17.53
C LEU A 119 -10.46 11.96 18.80
N ASP A 120 -9.91 11.63 19.97
CA ASP A 120 -10.59 11.80 21.26
C ASP A 120 -10.81 13.29 21.64
N SER A 121 -10.11 14.21 20.94
CA SER A 121 -10.22 15.65 21.15
C SER A 121 -11.23 16.34 20.22
N GLN A 122 -11.75 15.64 19.20
CA GLN A 122 -12.72 16.21 18.28
C GLN A 122 -14.12 16.10 18.88
N VAL A 123 -14.64 17.24 19.33
CA VAL A 123 -16.02 17.36 19.79
C VAL A 123 -16.93 17.28 18.56
N GLU A 124 -17.56 16.13 18.36
CA GLU A 124 -18.69 16.04 17.43
C GLU A 124 -19.91 16.77 18.03
N ALA A 125 -20.63 17.52 17.18
CA ALA A 125 -21.81 18.25 17.63
C ALA A 125 -22.99 17.29 17.79
N ILE A 126 -23.30 16.92 19.03
CA ILE A 126 -24.51 16.18 19.36
C ILE A 126 -25.59 17.17 19.76
N CYS A 127 -26.66 17.22 18.96
CA CYS A 127 -27.85 17.99 19.32
C CYS A 127 -28.67 17.21 20.36
N GLY A 128 -28.51 17.56 21.64
CA GLY A 128 -29.26 16.94 22.74
C GLY A 128 -28.43 15.92 23.53
N LYS A 129 -29.11 14.97 24.17
CA LYS A 129 -28.45 13.92 24.95
C LYS A 129 -27.86 12.86 24.00
N ASP A 130 -26.61 12.49 24.23
CA ASP A 130 -25.98 11.37 23.55
C ASP A 130 -26.46 10.04 24.17
N ASP A 131 -27.25 9.29 23.41
CA ASP A 131 -27.68 7.93 23.73
C ASP A 131 -27.01 6.91 22.79
N SER A 132 -25.95 7.31 22.07
CA SER A 132 -25.18 6.42 21.21
C SER A 132 -24.40 5.39 22.03
N GLN A 133 -24.30 4.18 21.49
CA GLN A 133 -23.47 3.12 22.07
C GLN A 133 -22.89 2.25 20.97
N SER A 134 -21.74 1.65 21.26
CA SER A 134 -21.12 0.69 20.35
C SER A 134 -22.08 -0.46 20.06
N ALA A 135 -22.22 -0.85 18.78
CA ALA A 135 -23.18 -1.87 18.37
C ALA A 135 -23.04 -3.19 19.16
N VAL A 136 -21.80 -3.56 19.54
CA VAL A 136 -21.52 -4.75 20.36
C VAL A 136 -22.26 -4.77 21.70
N CYS A 137 -22.58 -3.60 22.27
CA CYS A 137 -23.36 -3.49 23.51
C CYS A 137 -24.79 -4.04 23.34
N LEU A 138 -25.34 -4.03 22.11
CA LEU A 138 -26.67 -4.58 21.81
C LEU A 138 -26.67 -6.10 21.62
N LYS A 139 -25.51 -6.77 21.60
CA LYS A 139 -25.40 -8.19 21.25
C LYS A 139 -26.26 -9.10 22.13
N THR A 140 -26.37 -8.80 23.42
CA THR A 140 -27.17 -9.56 24.39
C THR A 140 -28.51 -8.91 24.70
N SER A 141 -28.57 -7.58 24.79
CA SER A 141 -29.78 -6.85 25.17
C SER A 141 -30.79 -6.70 24.03
N ASP A 142 -30.36 -6.72 22.77
CA ASP A 142 -31.21 -6.60 21.57
C ASP A 142 -30.51 -7.28 20.36
N ALA A 143 -30.42 -8.60 20.43
CA ALA A 143 -29.72 -9.41 19.42
C ALA A 143 -30.19 -9.15 17.97
N PRO A 144 -31.49 -8.95 17.66
CA PRO A 144 -31.93 -8.64 16.30
C PRO A 144 -31.32 -7.36 15.73
N LYS A 145 -31.16 -6.29 16.53
CA LYS A 145 -30.47 -5.06 16.06
C LYS A 145 -29.00 -5.32 15.79
N TYR A 146 -28.32 -6.04 16.68
CA TYR A 146 -26.91 -6.38 16.50
C TYR A 146 -26.68 -7.22 15.23
N GLN A 147 -27.56 -8.18 14.96
CA GLN A 147 -27.49 -9.01 13.75
C GLN A 147 -27.62 -8.17 12.47
N LYS A 148 -28.56 -7.22 12.42
CA LYS A 148 -28.72 -6.31 11.27
C LYS A 148 -27.52 -5.37 11.11
N ALA A 149 -26.91 -4.93 12.22
CA ALA A 149 -25.75 -4.06 12.19
C ALA A 149 -24.51 -4.71 11.52
N GLN A 150 -24.45 -6.04 11.43
CA GLN A 150 -23.35 -6.74 10.73
C GLN A 150 -23.30 -6.44 9.23
N ALA A 151 -24.39 -5.95 8.64
CA ALA A 151 -24.43 -5.53 7.24
C ALA A 151 -23.90 -4.10 7.01
N VAL A 152 -23.58 -3.35 8.08
CA VAL A 152 -23.08 -1.98 7.99
C VAL A 152 -21.56 -2.00 7.88
N ALA A 153 -21.02 -1.28 6.90
CA ALA A 153 -19.59 -1.15 6.66
C ALA A 153 -19.14 0.32 6.81
N ARG A 154 -17.91 0.50 7.32
CA ARG A 154 -17.19 1.78 7.21
C ARG A 154 -16.44 1.77 5.89
N LEU A 155 -16.73 2.74 5.03
CA LEU A 155 -16.08 2.88 3.73
C LEU A 155 -14.88 3.83 3.85
N ARG A 156 -13.80 3.48 3.16
CA ARG A 156 -12.66 4.36 2.90
C ARG A 156 -12.56 4.59 1.39
N ILE A 157 -12.96 5.78 0.94
CA ILE A 157 -13.03 6.11 -0.48
C ILE A 157 -11.80 6.94 -0.85
N ASN A 158 -11.07 6.49 -1.89
CA ASN A 158 -9.84 7.13 -2.38
C ASN A 158 -8.82 7.40 -1.27
N GLY A 159 -8.69 6.45 -0.33
CA GLY A 159 -7.75 6.52 0.79
C GLY A 159 -7.99 7.64 1.82
N ARG A 160 -9.00 8.52 1.63
CA ARG A 160 -9.11 9.78 2.39
C ARG A 160 -10.51 10.09 2.92
N SER A 161 -11.57 9.68 2.21
CA SER A 161 -12.94 9.99 2.61
C SER A 161 -13.54 8.82 3.38
N LEU A 162 -14.30 9.12 4.45
CA LEU A 162 -15.01 8.13 5.25
C LEU A 162 -16.51 8.25 5.02
N CYS A 163 -17.13 7.14 4.66
CA CYS A 163 -18.58 7.04 4.51
C CYS A 163 -19.11 5.80 5.21
N THR A 164 -20.43 5.66 5.26
CA THR A 164 -21.09 4.44 5.71
C THR A 164 -21.70 3.75 4.50
N GLY A 165 -21.57 2.44 4.44
CA GLY A 165 -22.19 1.60 3.42
C GLY A 165 -23.00 0.48 4.05
N TRP A 166 -23.90 -0.08 3.28
CA TRP A 166 -24.72 -1.24 3.67
C TRP A 166 -24.59 -2.33 2.61
N LEU A 167 -24.23 -3.53 3.04
CA LEU A 167 -24.32 -4.72 2.21
C LEU A 167 -25.79 -4.96 1.86
N PHE A 168 -26.07 -5.14 0.57
CA PHE A 168 -27.41 -5.30 0.05
C PHE A 168 -27.54 -6.61 -0.72
N GLY A 169 -28.36 -7.53 -0.20
CA GLY A 169 -28.53 -8.86 -0.77
C GLY A 169 -27.31 -9.77 -0.55
N SER A 170 -27.27 -10.87 -1.30
CA SER A 170 -26.23 -11.92 -1.19
C SER A 170 -25.23 -11.91 -2.35
N GLU A 171 -25.32 -10.95 -3.26
CA GLU A 171 -24.52 -10.86 -4.49
C GLU A 171 -23.29 -9.94 -4.35
N GLY A 172 -23.04 -9.40 -3.15
CA GLY A 172 -21.91 -8.49 -2.90
C GLY A 172 -22.18 -7.04 -3.28
N HIS A 173 -23.46 -6.63 -3.44
CA HIS A 173 -23.79 -5.23 -3.68
C HIS A 173 -23.63 -4.40 -2.40
N LEU A 174 -23.24 -3.15 -2.58
CA LEU A 174 -23.05 -2.18 -1.51
C LEU A 174 -23.77 -0.87 -1.86
N ILE A 175 -24.59 -0.38 -0.94
CA ILE A 175 -25.31 0.89 -1.07
C ILE A 175 -24.63 1.94 -0.19
N THR A 176 -24.42 3.13 -0.72
CA THR A 176 -23.96 4.33 -0.01
C THR A 176 -24.64 5.57 -0.62
N ASN A 177 -24.41 6.76 -0.04
CA ASN A 177 -24.99 8.01 -0.56
C ASN A 177 -24.28 8.49 -1.83
#